data_AF-A0AAD0PVZ9-F1
#
_entry.id   AF-A0AAD0PVZ9-F1
#
_cell.length_a   1.000
_cell.length_b   1.000
_cell.length_c   1.000
_cell.angle_alpha   90.00
_cell.angle_beta   90.00
_cell.angle_gamma   90.00
#
_symmetry.space_group_name_H-M   'P 1'
#
loop_
_entity.id
_entity.type
_entity.pdbx_description
1 polymer ?
#
loop_
_entity_poly.entity_id
_entity_poly.type
_entity_poly.pdbx_seq_one_letter_code
_entity_poly.pdbx_strand_id
1 'polypeptide(L)'
;MNTQALSKIQNEFQDRDTLIGALNALEPVCAELLANMPAKETPASDIQLARRDLLKAHTALVDLTAEFENSLGLEFLSKAEAASVQEVVEVRKLATADYHRALKLENRLGRMAREFAPHLGKALLSKLAGLQGQAKEIRQGLFALYWALPDLGMTFSEWSALTVLQRREMRPAGRPALPLEAKIVEAQEKVDSLLMDCKVLSNGAIKNLEEALAGVKLSNRGRPAVSAIGKLERLVGRHKRDLERLNPADFPTAAQHLENPRIGDTYKMRAERIMGRIEEAQAQIREMEDDLEGVAVYRRQLEKLRARHRDLALMESRVIGAEMKQVLLEILKNEESQHQVIEKIHAMDPHATEANTHKVNPKETRDRIKRLELNGHLEESEVLVLNEIKRTMNESRTIRSR
;
A
#
# COMPACT_ATOMS: atom_id res chain seq x y z
N MET A 1 -28.67 14.52 8.00
CA MET A 1 -28.10 14.98 6.72
C MET A 1 -27.95 16.49 6.79
N ASN A 2 -26.78 17.02 6.41
CA ASN A 2 -26.48 18.45 6.54
C ASN A 2 -27.06 19.19 5.31
N THR A 3 -28.16 19.93 5.50
CA THR A 3 -28.96 20.56 4.43
C THR A 3 -28.20 21.64 3.66
N GLN A 4 -27.21 22.29 4.27
CA GLN A 4 -26.35 23.28 3.61
C GLN A 4 -25.40 22.64 2.58
N ALA A 5 -24.75 21.52 2.92
CA ALA A 5 -23.85 20.79 2.02
C ALA A 5 -24.59 20.28 0.77
N LEU A 6 -25.81 19.76 0.94
CA LEU A 6 -26.68 19.33 -0.16
C LEU A 6 -27.05 20.51 -1.08
N SER A 7 -27.43 21.66 -0.52
CA SER A 7 -27.80 22.85 -1.30
C SER A 7 -26.66 23.41 -2.15
N LYS A 8 -25.41 23.41 -1.64
CA LYS A 8 -24.23 23.86 -2.40
C LYS A 8 -23.88 22.92 -3.55
N ILE A 9 -23.90 21.59 -3.31
CA ILE A 9 -23.67 20.61 -4.38
C ILE A 9 -24.78 20.68 -5.44
N GLN A 10 -26.05 20.84 -5.03
CA GLN A 10 -27.18 20.96 -5.95
C GLN A 10 -27.10 22.22 -6.84
N ASN A 11 -26.64 23.34 -6.30
CA ASN A 11 -26.49 24.59 -7.04
C ASN A 11 -25.32 24.55 -8.05
N GLU A 12 -24.25 23.80 -7.77
CA GLU A 12 -23.10 23.67 -8.68
C GLU A 12 -23.22 22.50 -9.65
N PHE A 13 -24.04 21.48 -9.34
CA PHE A 13 -24.10 20.22 -10.09
C PHE A 13 -25.54 19.67 -10.22
N GLN A 14 -26.32 20.28 -11.11
CA GLN A 14 -27.73 19.94 -11.38
C GLN A 14 -27.97 18.46 -11.73
N ASP A 15 -26.95 17.75 -12.24
CA ASP A 15 -27.05 16.34 -12.64
C ASP A 15 -26.93 15.34 -11.47
N ARG A 16 -26.55 15.77 -10.26
CA ARG A 16 -26.32 14.85 -9.12
C ARG A 16 -27.57 14.06 -8.76
N ASP A 17 -28.71 14.73 -8.60
CA ASP A 17 -29.94 14.08 -8.15
C ASP A 17 -30.47 13.11 -9.20
N THR A 18 -30.27 13.41 -10.48
CA THR A 18 -30.55 12.50 -11.60
C THR A 18 -29.67 11.25 -11.53
N LEU A 19 -28.36 11.41 -11.32
CA LEU A 19 -27.41 10.29 -11.22
C LEU A 19 -27.68 9.41 -9.99
N ILE A 20 -28.01 10.03 -8.84
CA ILE A 20 -28.37 9.30 -7.62
C ILE A 20 -29.71 8.61 -7.79
N GLY A 21 -30.69 9.25 -8.43
CA GLY A 21 -31.97 8.63 -8.78
C GLY A 21 -31.78 7.39 -9.64
N ALA A 22 -30.93 7.48 -10.68
CA ALA A 22 -30.56 6.35 -11.52
C ALA A 22 -29.85 5.24 -10.72
N LEU A 23 -28.92 5.61 -9.81
CA LEU A 23 -28.23 4.64 -8.95
C LEU A 23 -29.21 3.92 -7.99
N ASN A 24 -30.10 4.67 -7.36
CA ASN A 24 -31.14 4.15 -6.46
C ASN A 24 -32.09 3.18 -7.19
N ALA A 25 -32.40 3.43 -8.46
CA ALA A 25 -33.21 2.53 -9.28
C ALA A 25 -32.44 1.29 -9.74
N LEU A 26 -31.14 1.41 -10.01
CA LEU A 26 -30.29 0.34 -10.51
C LEU A 26 -29.94 -0.69 -9.43
N GLU A 27 -29.65 -0.24 -8.21
CA GLU A 27 -29.24 -1.10 -7.11
C GLU A 27 -30.17 -2.26 -6.76
N PRO A 28 -31.49 -2.07 -6.58
CA PRO A 28 -32.39 -3.18 -6.27
C PRO A 28 -32.43 -4.22 -7.39
N VAL A 29 -32.40 -3.77 -8.65
CA VAL A 29 -32.38 -4.66 -9.83
C VAL A 29 -31.10 -5.51 -9.83
N CYS A 30 -29.96 -4.89 -9.53
CA CYS A 30 -28.70 -5.60 -9.41
C CYS A 30 -28.69 -6.54 -8.20
N ALA A 31 -29.21 -6.11 -7.05
CA ALA A 31 -29.24 -6.91 -5.83
C ALA A 31 -30.07 -8.18 -6.01
N GLU A 32 -31.25 -8.09 -6.63
CA GLU A 32 -32.09 -9.25 -6.96
C GLU A 32 -31.38 -10.23 -7.90
N LEU A 33 -30.74 -9.71 -8.95
CA LEU A 33 -30.00 -10.53 -9.91
C LEU A 33 -28.79 -11.22 -9.26
N LEU A 34 -28.10 -10.53 -8.35
CA LEU A 34 -26.93 -11.02 -7.64
C LEU A 34 -27.27 -12.00 -6.52
N ALA A 35 -28.43 -11.86 -5.87
CA ALA A 35 -28.90 -12.77 -4.82
C ALA A 35 -29.10 -14.21 -5.33
N ASN A 36 -29.40 -14.35 -6.63
CA ASN A 36 -29.57 -15.63 -7.30
C ASN A 36 -28.24 -16.29 -7.72
N MET A 37 -27.10 -15.69 -7.41
CA MET A 37 -25.77 -16.24 -7.70
C MET A 37 -25.08 -16.65 -6.38
N PRO A 38 -24.54 -17.87 -6.27
CA PRO A 38 -23.95 -18.33 -5.02
C PRO A 38 -22.71 -17.50 -4.67
N ALA A 39 -22.75 -16.79 -3.54
CA ALA A 39 -21.57 -16.07 -3.05
C ALA A 39 -20.54 -17.08 -2.55
N LYS A 40 -19.31 -17.00 -3.07
CA LYS A 40 -18.17 -17.75 -2.53
C LYS A 40 -17.56 -16.98 -1.37
N GLU A 41 -18.31 -16.81 -0.28
CA GLU A 41 -17.73 -16.34 0.97
C GLU A 41 -17.13 -17.55 1.69
N THR A 42 -15.80 -17.64 1.71
CA THR A 42 -15.11 -18.54 2.63
C THR A 42 -14.93 -17.80 3.95
N PRO A 43 -15.75 -18.07 4.98
CA PRO A 43 -15.54 -17.49 6.29
C PRO A 43 -14.15 -17.91 6.80
N ALA A 44 -13.55 -17.07 7.65
CA ALA A 44 -12.31 -17.43 8.31
C ALA A 44 -12.52 -18.74 9.11
N SER A 45 -11.66 -19.73 8.89
CA SER A 45 -11.78 -21.04 9.56
C SER A 45 -11.32 -21.03 11.02
N ASP A 46 -10.66 -19.96 11.46
CA ASP A 46 -10.02 -19.85 12.77
C ASP A 46 -10.19 -18.42 13.34
N ILE A 47 -10.63 -18.35 14.59
CA ILE A 47 -10.78 -17.12 15.37
C ILE A 47 -9.47 -16.33 15.49
N GLN A 48 -8.32 -17.00 15.61
CA GLN A 48 -7.02 -16.31 15.73
C GLN A 48 -6.61 -15.65 14.42
N LEU A 49 -6.94 -16.27 13.28
CA LEU A 49 -6.73 -15.68 11.96
C LEU A 49 -7.65 -14.46 11.76
N ALA A 50 -8.93 -14.58 12.13
CA ALA A 50 -9.89 -13.48 12.07
C ALA A 50 -9.44 -12.28 12.92
N ARG A 51 -9.04 -12.51 14.18
CA ARG A 51 -8.52 -11.47 15.08
C ARG A 51 -7.25 -10.81 14.55
N ARG A 52 -6.34 -11.58 13.94
CA ARG A 52 -5.12 -11.05 13.30
C ARG A 52 -5.45 -10.18 12.09
N ASP A 53 -6.36 -10.62 11.24
CA ASP A 53 -6.71 -9.88 10.02
C ASP A 53 -7.55 -8.64 10.37
N LEU A 54 -8.36 -8.70 11.43
CA LEU A 54 -9.01 -7.55 12.05
C LEU A 54 -7.98 -6.52 12.53
N LEU A 55 -6.92 -6.96 13.23
CA LEU A 55 -5.85 -6.06 13.67
C LEU A 55 -5.19 -5.33 12.49
N LYS A 56 -4.90 -6.04 11.38
CA LYS A 56 -4.36 -5.40 10.16
C LYS A 56 -5.31 -4.37 9.57
N ALA A 57 -6.61 -4.71 9.49
CA ALA A 57 -7.62 -3.81 8.95
C ALA A 57 -7.77 -2.56 9.82
N HIS A 58 -7.77 -2.73 11.15
CA HIS A 58 -7.84 -1.63 12.10
C HIS A 58 -6.60 -0.73 12.03
N THR A 59 -5.38 -1.29 11.99
CA THR A 59 -4.16 -0.49 11.80
C THR A 59 -4.21 0.32 10.50
N ALA A 60 -4.66 -0.29 9.40
CA ALA A 60 -4.79 0.43 8.13
C ALA A 60 -5.84 1.56 8.20
N LEU A 61 -6.95 1.35 8.91
CA LEU A 61 -7.96 2.39 9.14
C LEU A 61 -7.39 3.56 9.96
N VAL A 62 -6.64 3.26 11.02
CA VAL A 62 -5.97 4.28 11.85
C VAL A 62 -4.99 5.09 10.99
N ASP A 63 -4.15 4.43 10.20
CA ASP A 63 -3.18 5.08 9.31
C ASP A 63 -3.88 6.02 8.29
N LEU A 64 -4.97 5.56 7.67
CA LEU A 64 -5.75 6.36 6.71
C LEU A 64 -6.45 7.54 7.37
N THR A 65 -6.95 7.37 8.59
CA THR A 65 -7.62 8.43 9.35
C THR A 65 -6.62 9.51 9.74
N ALA A 66 -5.42 9.11 10.19
CA ALA A 66 -4.33 10.04 10.47
C ALA A 66 -3.87 10.77 9.21
N GLU A 67 -3.73 10.08 8.07
CA GLU A 67 -3.42 10.72 6.77
C GLU A 67 -4.48 11.77 6.40
N PHE A 68 -5.76 11.47 6.65
CA PHE A 68 -6.87 12.38 6.38
C PHE A 68 -6.81 13.61 7.28
N GLU A 69 -6.68 13.44 8.59
CA GLU A 69 -6.56 14.54 9.55
C GLU A 69 -5.38 15.45 9.24
N ASN A 70 -4.21 14.88 8.96
CA ASN A 70 -3.01 15.62 8.56
C ASN A 70 -3.23 16.41 7.27
N SER A 71 -3.97 15.84 6.31
CA SER A 71 -4.28 16.51 5.04
C SER A 71 -5.22 17.71 5.21
N LEU A 72 -5.98 17.80 6.32
CA LEU A 72 -6.85 18.94 6.59
C LEU A 72 -6.08 20.16 7.12
N GLY A 73 -4.95 19.96 7.79
CA GLY A 73 -4.12 21.04 8.33
C GLY A 73 -4.82 21.95 9.35
N LEU A 74 -5.88 21.46 10.01
CA LEU A 74 -6.75 22.28 10.88
C LEU A 74 -6.01 22.95 12.05
N GLU A 75 -4.89 22.36 12.49
CA GLU A 75 -4.06 22.88 13.58
C GLU A 75 -3.38 24.22 13.26
N PHE A 76 -3.26 24.56 11.98
CA PHE A 76 -2.64 25.81 11.51
C PHE A 76 -3.64 26.92 11.17
N LEU A 77 -4.94 26.67 11.36
CA LEU A 77 -6.01 27.55 10.90
C LEU A 77 -6.74 28.23 12.07
N SER A 78 -7.29 29.43 11.81
CA SER A 78 -8.24 30.04 12.73
C SER A 78 -9.54 29.23 12.79
N LYS A 79 -10.35 29.43 13.85
CA LYS A 79 -11.65 28.72 14.00
C LYS A 79 -12.60 28.94 12.81
N ALA A 80 -12.57 30.12 12.18
CA ALA A 80 -13.43 30.44 11.05
C ALA A 80 -12.97 29.74 9.76
N GLU A 81 -11.67 29.68 9.53
CA GLU A 81 -11.07 28.97 8.39
C GLU A 81 -11.25 27.45 8.55
N ALA A 82 -11.03 26.92 9.75
CA ALA A 82 -11.25 25.51 10.05
C ALA A 82 -12.71 25.09 9.79
N ALA A 83 -13.70 25.93 10.16
CA ALA A 83 -15.11 25.68 9.85
C ALA A 83 -15.38 25.67 8.34
N SER A 84 -14.70 26.52 7.57
CA SER A 84 -14.84 26.59 6.11
C SER A 84 -14.22 25.37 5.40
N VAL A 85 -13.07 24.89 5.88
CA VAL A 85 -12.49 23.62 5.41
C VAL A 85 -13.40 22.44 5.77
N GLN A 86 -14.00 22.45 6.96
CA GLN A 86 -14.91 21.39 7.39
C GLN A 86 -16.18 21.32 6.51
N GLU A 87 -16.66 22.46 6.00
CA GLU A 87 -17.77 22.48 5.05
C GLU A 87 -17.42 21.73 3.75
N VAL A 88 -16.21 21.95 3.23
CA VAL A 88 -15.68 21.21 2.06
C VAL A 88 -15.62 19.72 2.37
N VAL A 89 -15.13 19.34 3.55
CA VAL A 89 -15.05 17.93 3.98
C VAL A 89 -16.43 17.25 3.94
N GLU A 90 -17.46 17.89 4.48
CA GLU A 90 -18.80 17.31 4.50
C GLU A 90 -19.39 17.16 3.09
N VAL A 91 -19.16 18.13 2.21
CA VAL A 91 -19.55 18.06 0.79
C VAL A 91 -18.80 16.94 0.07
N ARG A 92 -17.48 16.83 0.27
CA ARG A 92 -16.66 15.77 -0.33
C ARG A 92 -17.06 14.38 0.16
N LYS A 93 -17.34 14.20 1.46
CA LYS A 93 -17.83 12.92 2.01
C LYS A 93 -19.11 12.46 1.32
N LEU A 94 -20.06 13.37 1.09
CA LEU A 94 -21.29 13.05 0.37
C LEU A 94 -21.01 12.62 -1.08
N ALA A 95 -20.22 13.42 -1.82
CA ALA A 95 -19.91 13.12 -3.22
C ALA A 95 -19.11 11.83 -3.40
N THR A 96 -18.12 11.59 -2.51
CA THR A 96 -17.30 10.39 -2.51
C THR A 96 -18.08 9.15 -2.11
N ALA A 97 -19.04 9.24 -1.18
CA ALA A 97 -19.91 8.13 -0.81
C ALA A 97 -20.78 7.68 -1.99
N ASP A 98 -21.41 8.62 -2.71
CA ASP A 98 -22.22 8.31 -3.89
C ASP A 98 -21.36 7.67 -5.00
N TYR A 99 -20.21 8.26 -5.29
CA TYR A 99 -19.24 7.71 -6.25
C TYR A 99 -18.78 6.30 -5.86
N HIS A 100 -18.46 6.09 -4.58
CA HIS A 100 -17.95 4.82 -4.07
C HIS A 100 -19.00 3.71 -4.16
N ARG A 101 -20.25 4.04 -3.87
CA ARG A 101 -21.42 3.16 -4.01
C ARG A 101 -21.57 2.68 -5.45
N ALA A 102 -21.52 3.59 -6.43
CA ALA A 102 -21.56 3.22 -7.85
C ALA A 102 -20.34 2.37 -8.28
N LEU A 103 -19.14 2.69 -7.79
CA LEU A 103 -17.92 1.92 -8.06
C LEU A 103 -18.00 0.48 -7.52
N LYS A 104 -18.51 0.29 -6.30
CA LYS A 104 -18.74 -1.04 -5.72
C LYS A 104 -19.71 -1.85 -6.56
N LEU A 105 -20.81 -1.22 -7.00
CA LEU A 105 -21.80 -1.87 -7.84
C LEU A 105 -21.20 -2.33 -9.18
N GLU A 106 -20.49 -1.45 -9.90
CA GLU A 106 -19.79 -1.79 -11.15
C GLU A 106 -18.81 -2.95 -10.95
N ASN A 107 -17.98 -2.87 -9.91
CA ASN A 107 -16.97 -3.89 -9.62
C ASN A 107 -17.61 -5.25 -9.27
N ARG A 108 -18.72 -5.24 -8.52
CA ARG A 108 -19.46 -6.45 -8.14
C ARG A 108 -20.07 -7.10 -9.38
N LEU A 109 -20.75 -6.33 -10.23
CA LEU A 109 -21.30 -6.83 -11.50
C LEU A 109 -20.20 -7.41 -12.40
N GLY A 110 -19.09 -6.68 -12.58
CA GLY A 110 -17.97 -7.13 -13.41
C GLY A 110 -17.20 -8.32 -12.85
N ARG A 111 -17.18 -8.51 -11.52
CA ARG A 111 -16.64 -9.73 -10.89
C ARG A 111 -17.55 -10.93 -11.18
N MET A 112 -18.85 -10.78 -10.93
CA MET A 112 -19.82 -11.86 -11.08
C MET A 112 -19.97 -12.29 -12.54
N ALA A 113 -19.96 -11.34 -13.47
CA ALA A 113 -19.94 -11.63 -14.90
C ALA A 113 -18.73 -12.47 -15.31
N ARG A 114 -17.55 -12.25 -14.72
CA ARG A 114 -16.34 -13.04 -14.99
C ARG A 114 -16.35 -14.40 -14.31
N GLU A 115 -16.73 -14.45 -13.04
CA GLU A 115 -16.73 -15.67 -12.22
C GLU A 115 -17.76 -16.69 -12.73
N PHE A 116 -18.95 -16.23 -13.10
CA PHE A 116 -20.04 -17.07 -13.56
C PHE A 116 -20.16 -17.13 -15.09
N ALA A 117 -19.23 -16.52 -15.85
CA ALA A 117 -19.18 -16.60 -17.31
C ALA A 117 -19.37 -18.02 -17.87
N PRO A 118 -18.75 -19.07 -17.30
CA PRO A 118 -18.89 -20.44 -17.81
C PRO A 118 -20.26 -21.07 -17.55
N HIS A 119 -21.04 -20.52 -16.62
CA HIS A 119 -22.28 -21.12 -16.10
C HIS A 119 -23.54 -20.34 -16.50
N LEU A 120 -23.38 -19.12 -17.02
CA LEU A 120 -24.49 -18.25 -17.42
C LEU A 120 -24.75 -18.34 -18.92
N GLY A 121 -26.03 -18.35 -19.31
CA GLY A 121 -26.43 -18.22 -20.71
C GLY A 121 -26.09 -16.85 -21.30
N LYS A 122 -25.92 -16.78 -22.63
CA LYS A 122 -25.58 -15.53 -23.36
C LYS A 122 -26.49 -14.34 -23.04
N ALA A 123 -27.79 -14.58 -22.83
CA ALA A 123 -28.76 -13.54 -22.49
C ALA A 123 -28.50 -12.90 -21.11
N LEU A 124 -28.18 -13.71 -20.09
CA LEU A 124 -27.88 -13.24 -18.73
C LEU A 124 -26.54 -12.50 -18.69
N LEU A 125 -25.54 -12.97 -19.43
CA LEU A 125 -24.25 -12.28 -19.57
C LEU A 125 -24.40 -10.91 -20.25
N SER A 126 -25.21 -10.83 -21.30
CA SER A 126 -25.54 -9.56 -21.96
C SER A 126 -26.25 -8.60 -21.00
N LYS A 127 -27.23 -9.10 -20.22
CA LYS A 127 -27.93 -8.30 -19.20
C LYS A 127 -26.97 -7.78 -18.12
N LEU A 128 -26.07 -8.61 -17.61
CA LEU A 128 -25.03 -8.22 -16.66
C LEU A 128 -24.09 -7.15 -17.22
N ALA A 129 -23.63 -7.33 -18.46
CA ALA A 129 -22.77 -6.36 -19.14
C ALA A 129 -23.48 -5.00 -19.35
N GLY A 130 -24.77 -5.03 -19.69
CA GLY A 130 -25.61 -3.83 -19.81
C GLY A 130 -25.74 -3.08 -18.48
N LEU A 131 -26.07 -3.79 -17.40
CA LEU A 131 -26.16 -3.20 -16.06
C LEU A 131 -24.81 -2.66 -15.58
N GLN A 132 -23.71 -3.36 -15.88
CA GLN A 132 -22.36 -2.88 -15.60
C GLN A 132 -22.05 -1.59 -16.38
N GLY A 133 -22.47 -1.50 -17.65
CA GLY A 133 -22.34 -0.30 -18.47
C GLY A 133 -23.08 0.89 -17.86
N GLN A 134 -24.32 0.70 -17.42
CA GLN A 134 -25.11 1.74 -16.73
C GLN A 134 -24.44 2.19 -15.42
N ALA A 135 -23.99 1.24 -14.59
CA ALA A 135 -23.26 1.57 -13.36
C ALA A 135 -21.97 2.35 -13.63
N LYS A 136 -21.27 2.03 -14.72
CA LYS A 136 -20.05 2.72 -15.15
C LYS A 136 -20.33 4.16 -15.58
N GLU A 137 -21.38 4.40 -16.37
CA GLU A 137 -21.80 5.75 -16.78
C GLU A 137 -22.16 6.60 -15.58
N ILE A 138 -22.98 6.06 -14.66
CA ILE A 138 -23.34 6.72 -13.40
C ILE A 138 -22.08 7.05 -12.59
N ARG A 139 -21.16 6.09 -12.44
CA ARG A 139 -19.89 6.30 -11.72
C ARG A 139 -19.05 7.39 -12.38
N GLN A 140 -18.98 7.45 -13.71
CA GLN A 140 -18.23 8.49 -14.42
C GLN A 140 -18.80 9.88 -14.16
N GLY A 141 -20.13 10.02 -14.16
CA GLY A 141 -20.81 11.25 -13.78
C GLY A 141 -20.49 11.65 -12.33
N LEU A 142 -20.72 10.76 -11.37
CA LEU A 142 -20.45 11.01 -9.95
C LEU A 142 -18.97 11.30 -9.67
N PHE A 143 -18.06 10.66 -10.41
CA PHE A 143 -16.62 10.95 -10.34
C PHE A 143 -16.33 12.39 -10.78
N ALA A 144 -16.94 12.87 -11.88
CA ALA A 144 -16.74 14.24 -12.35
C ALA A 144 -17.21 15.26 -11.31
N LEU A 145 -18.33 14.99 -10.62
CA LEU A 145 -18.83 15.82 -9.53
C LEU A 145 -17.83 15.93 -8.39
N TYR A 146 -17.38 14.77 -7.89
CA TYR A 146 -16.34 14.70 -6.86
C TYR A 146 -15.05 15.42 -7.28
N TRP A 147 -14.61 15.20 -8.52
CA TRP A 147 -13.36 15.73 -9.05
C TRP A 147 -13.37 17.25 -9.26
N ALA A 148 -14.56 17.87 -9.27
CA ALA A 148 -14.73 19.31 -9.38
C ALA A 148 -14.73 20.04 -8.02
N LEU A 149 -14.74 19.29 -6.90
CA LEU A 149 -14.72 19.87 -5.55
C LEU A 149 -13.32 20.31 -5.11
N PRO A 150 -13.19 21.25 -4.15
CA PRO A 150 -11.91 21.62 -3.55
C PRO A 150 -11.15 20.41 -2.98
N ASP A 151 -9.82 20.48 -2.88
CA ASP A 151 -9.03 19.44 -2.21
C ASP A 151 -9.13 19.52 -0.68
N LEU A 152 -8.73 18.43 -0.01
CA LEU A 152 -8.68 18.40 1.45
C LEU A 152 -7.72 19.48 1.97
N GLY A 153 -8.14 20.18 3.03
CA GLY A 153 -7.42 21.32 3.59
C GLY A 153 -7.68 22.66 2.88
N MET A 154 -8.43 22.68 1.79
CA MET A 154 -8.82 23.92 1.09
C MET A 154 -10.25 24.34 1.39
N THR A 155 -10.50 25.65 1.29
CA THR A 155 -11.84 26.25 1.34
C THR A 155 -12.45 26.40 -0.06
N PHE A 156 -13.77 26.56 -0.13
CA PHE A 156 -14.47 26.89 -1.39
C PHE A 156 -14.02 28.21 -2.00
N SER A 157 -13.68 29.21 -1.17
CA SER A 157 -13.18 30.52 -1.63
C SER A 157 -11.83 30.38 -2.33
N GLU A 158 -10.88 29.64 -1.74
CA GLU A 158 -9.57 29.41 -2.34
C GLU A 158 -9.71 28.65 -3.65
N TRP A 159 -10.51 27.58 -3.67
CA TRP A 159 -10.79 26.84 -4.89
C TRP A 159 -11.44 27.71 -5.97
N SER A 160 -12.40 28.56 -5.60
CA SER A 160 -13.10 29.45 -6.52
C SER A 160 -12.19 30.52 -7.11
N ALA A 161 -11.20 30.99 -6.35
CA ALA A 161 -10.20 31.95 -6.80
C ALA A 161 -9.21 31.35 -7.83
N LEU A 162 -9.05 30.03 -7.86
CA LEU A 162 -8.20 29.36 -8.86
C LEU A 162 -8.84 29.39 -10.25
N THR A 163 -7.99 29.62 -11.25
CA THR A 163 -8.34 29.41 -12.66
C THR A 163 -8.58 27.94 -12.96
N VAL A 164 -9.27 27.65 -14.06
CA VAL A 164 -9.49 26.28 -14.54
C VAL A 164 -8.18 25.51 -14.74
N LEU A 165 -7.12 26.19 -15.19
CA LEU A 165 -5.80 25.60 -15.37
C LEU A 165 -5.17 25.20 -14.04
N GLN A 166 -5.17 26.10 -13.05
CA GLN A 166 -4.62 25.81 -11.72
C GLN A 166 -5.36 24.66 -11.03
N ARG A 167 -6.70 24.63 -11.09
CA ARG A 167 -7.49 23.51 -10.55
C ARG A 167 -7.12 22.17 -11.20
N ARG A 168 -6.84 22.18 -12.51
CA ARG A 168 -6.42 20.99 -13.26
C ARG A 168 -5.00 20.55 -12.88
N GLU A 169 -4.09 21.48 -12.63
CA GLU A 169 -2.70 21.18 -12.23
C GLU A 169 -2.60 20.55 -10.84
N MET A 170 -3.54 20.86 -9.94
CA MET A 170 -3.62 20.21 -8.62
C MET A 170 -4.08 18.75 -8.69
N ARG A 171 -4.59 18.30 -9.84
CA ARG A 171 -5.07 16.93 -10.03
C ARG A 171 -3.95 16.01 -10.52
N PRO A 172 -3.77 14.82 -9.92
CA PRO A 172 -2.74 13.89 -10.36
C PRO A 172 -3.01 13.40 -11.79
N ALA A 173 -1.94 13.36 -12.61
CA ALA A 173 -2.01 12.82 -13.96
C ALA A 173 -2.24 11.31 -13.96
N GLY A 174 -3.12 10.82 -14.85
CA GLY A 174 -3.44 9.41 -15.01
C GLY A 174 -4.75 8.99 -14.33
N ARG A 175 -4.91 7.68 -14.06
CA ARG A 175 -6.10 7.18 -13.39
C ARG A 175 -6.10 7.64 -11.93
N PRO A 176 -7.12 8.38 -11.47
CA PRO A 176 -7.22 8.79 -10.08
C PRO A 176 -7.22 7.59 -9.16
N ALA A 177 -6.48 7.67 -8.06
CA ALA A 177 -6.63 6.74 -6.96
C ALA A 177 -8.02 6.90 -6.32
N LEU A 178 -8.47 5.86 -5.59
CA LEU A 178 -9.69 5.97 -4.78
C LEU A 178 -9.52 7.16 -3.80
N PRO A 179 -10.52 8.04 -3.66
CA PRO A 179 -10.49 9.15 -2.70
C PRO A 179 -10.21 8.66 -1.27
N LEU A 180 -9.53 9.46 -0.47
CA LEU A 180 -9.12 9.07 0.89
C LEU A 180 -10.34 8.77 1.77
N GLU A 181 -11.39 9.57 1.63
CA GLU A 181 -12.69 9.40 2.28
C GLU A 181 -13.29 8.02 1.96
N ALA A 182 -13.28 7.62 0.69
CA ALA A 182 -13.79 6.33 0.25
C ALA A 182 -12.91 5.16 0.71
N LYS A 183 -11.58 5.34 0.76
CA LYS A 183 -10.66 4.33 1.35
C LYS A 183 -10.93 4.11 2.83
N ILE A 184 -11.20 5.18 3.59
CA ILE A 184 -11.57 5.09 5.01
C ILE A 184 -12.86 4.29 5.17
N VAL A 185 -13.87 4.56 4.33
CA VAL A 185 -15.13 3.79 4.33
C VAL A 185 -14.89 2.31 4.03
N GLU A 186 -14.07 1.96 3.02
CA GLU A 186 -13.72 0.55 2.74
C GLU A 186 -12.98 -0.11 3.91
N ALA A 187 -12.07 0.61 4.55
CA ALA A 187 -11.33 0.11 5.70
C ALA A 187 -12.26 -0.13 6.90
N GLN A 188 -13.20 0.78 7.15
CA GLN A 188 -14.20 0.67 8.22
C GLN A 188 -15.13 -0.53 7.99
N GLU A 189 -15.71 -0.69 6.80
CA GLU A 189 -16.57 -1.83 6.49
C GLU A 189 -15.84 -3.17 6.65
N LYS A 190 -14.54 -3.20 6.29
CA LYS A 190 -13.71 -4.38 6.48
C LYS A 190 -13.45 -4.68 7.96
N VAL A 191 -13.23 -3.65 8.77
CA VAL A 191 -13.13 -3.79 10.24
C VAL A 191 -14.44 -4.34 10.80
N ASP A 192 -15.59 -3.79 10.40
CA ASP A 192 -16.91 -4.20 10.88
C ASP A 192 -17.23 -5.65 10.50
N SER A 193 -16.95 -6.03 9.25
CA SER A 193 -17.10 -7.40 8.75
C SER A 193 -16.21 -8.39 9.52
N LEU A 194 -14.93 -8.07 9.70
CA LEU A 194 -14.00 -8.96 10.43
C LEU A 194 -14.32 -9.02 11.93
N LEU A 195 -14.85 -7.94 12.51
CA LEU A 195 -15.35 -7.94 13.88
C LEU A 195 -16.58 -8.84 14.00
N MET A 196 -17.47 -8.83 13.01
CA MET A 196 -18.62 -9.75 12.96
C MET A 196 -18.16 -11.21 12.83
N ASP A 197 -17.16 -11.49 12.01
CA ASP A 197 -16.56 -12.83 11.93
C ASP A 197 -16.00 -13.27 13.30
N CYS A 198 -15.32 -12.37 14.02
CA CYS A 198 -14.83 -12.65 15.37
C CYS A 198 -15.99 -12.93 16.36
N LYS A 199 -17.11 -12.19 16.26
CA LYS A 199 -18.32 -12.43 17.07
C LYS A 199 -18.90 -13.81 16.81
N VAL A 200 -19.04 -14.19 15.54
CA VAL A 200 -19.58 -15.48 15.13
C VAL A 200 -18.66 -16.62 15.57
N LEU A 201 -17.36 -16.53 15.27
CA LEU A 201 -16.37 -17.57 15.60
C LEU A 201 -16.13 -17.72 17.11
N SER A 202 -16.39 -16.68 17.89
CA SER A 202 -16.30 -16.72 19.35
C SER A 202 -17.61 -17.13 20.05
N ASN A 203 -18.65 -17.48 19.29
CA ASN A 203 -20.01 -17.72 19.81
C ASN A 203 -20.51 -16.56 20.69
N GLY A 204 -20.18 -15.32 20.34
CA GLY A 204 -20.59 -14.11 21.06
C GLY A 204 -19.77 -13.76 22.30
N ALA A 205 -18.67 -14.49 22.59
CA ALA A 205 -17.78 -14.15 23.69
C ALA A 205 -17.04 -12.82 23.47
N ILE A 206 -16.72 -12.50 22.21
CA ILE A 206 -16.15 -11.20 21.80
C ILE A 206 -17.30 -10.31 21.33
N LYS A 207 -17.45 -9.12 21.92
CA LYS A 207 -18.56 -8.19 21.64
C LYS A 207 -18.13 -6.90 20.96
N ASN A 208 -16.89 -6.46 21.17
CA ASN A 208 -16.38 -5.19 20.66
C ASN A 208 -14.95 -5.33 20.12
N LEU A 209 -14.47 -4.25 19.49
CA LEU A 209 -13.15 -4.19 18.87
C LEU A 209 -12.01 -4.38 19.90
N GLU A 210 -12.13 -3.79 21.08
CA GLU A 210 -11.11 -3.86 22.13
C GLU A 210 -10.91 -5.31 22.61
N GLU A 211 -12.00 -6.02 22.90
CA GLU A 211 -12.00 -7.44 23.24
C GLU A 211 -11.45 -8.29 22.07
N ALA A 212 -11.83 -7.96 20.83
CA ALA A 212 -11.35 -8.68 19.66
C ALA A 212 -9.85 -8.52 19.44
N LEU A 213 -9.27 -7.39 19.82
CA LEU A 213 -7.84 -7.09 19.65
C LEU A 213 -7.00 -7.35 20.91
N ALA A 214 -7.63 -7.58 22.06
CA ALA A 214 -6.95 -7.83 23.33
C ALA A 214 -5.95 -9.00 23.22
N GLY A 215 -4.67 -8.70 23.49
CA GLY A 215 -3.58 -9.68 23.44
C GLY A 215 -3.16 -10.11 22.03
N VAL A 216 -3.82 -9.62 20.97
CA VAL A 216 -3.46 -9.91 19.59
C VAL A 216 -2.27 -9.04 19.21
N LYS A 217 -1.15 -9.68 18.90
CA LYS A 217 0.00 -9.00 18.33
C LYS A 217 0.18 -9.52 16.90
N LEU A 218 0.32 -8.62 15.94
CA LEU A 218 0.84 -9.02 14.64
C LEU A 218 2.21 -9.63 14.90
N SER A 219 2.36 -10.92 14.59
CA SER A 219 3.65 -11.57 14.71
C SER A 219 4.65 -10.83 13.82
N ASN A 220 5.57 -10.11 14.45
CA ASN A 220 6.76 -9.57 13.80
C ASN A 220 7.79 -10.68 13.53
N ARG A 221 7.50 -11.93 13.94
CA ARG A 221 8.42 -13.05 13.82
C ARG A 221 8.74 -13.28 12.34
N GLY A 222 9.97 -12.94 11.98
CA GLY A 222 10.49 -13.06 10.61
C GLY A 222 10.08 -11.96 9.63
N ARG A 223 9.27 -10.96 10.01
CA ARG A 223 8.98 -9.79 9.17
C ARG A 223 9.82 -8.61 9.68
N PRO A 224 10.77 -8.08 8.88
CA PRO A 224 11.55 -6.93 9.29
C PRO A 224 10.63 -5.75 9.57
N ALA A 225 10.75 -5.13 10.75
CA ALA A 225 10.30 -3.76 10.93
C ALA A 225 11.01 -2.90 9.88
N VAL A 226 10.24 -2.03 9.23
CA VAL A 226 10.75 -1.14 8.18
C VAL A 226 10.79 0.24 8.80
N SER A 227 11.99 0.79 8.98
CA SER A 227 12.14 2.13 9.53
C SER A 227 11.53 3.16 8.58
N ALA A 228 11.29 4.39 9.08
CA ALA A 228 10.89 5.50 8.21
C ALA A 228 11.90 5.71 7.08
N ILE A 229 13.20 5.58 7.38
CA ILE A 229 14.29 5.60 6.40
C ILE A 229 14.13 4.48 5.36
N GLY A 230 13.84 3.25 5.80
CA GLY A 230 13.59 2.12 4.90
C GLY A 230 12.34 2.27 4.02
N LYS A 231 11.34 3.06 4.45
CA LYS A 231 10.20 3.43 3.59
C LYS A 231 10.63 4.41 2.50
N LEU A 232 11.46 5.41 2.83
CA LEU A 232 12.03 6.36 1.86
C LEU A 232 12.94 5.66 0.85
N GLU A 233 13.79 4.72 1.26
CA GLU A 233 14.64 3.95 0.33
C GLU A 233 13.81 3.15 -0.68
N ARG A 234 12.70 2.56 -0.23
CA ARG A 234 11.77 1.86 -1.14
C ARG A 234 11.09 2.83 -2.09
N LEU A 235 10.81 4.06 -1.66
CA LEU A 235 10.30 5.12 -2.51
C LEU A 235 11.32 5.51 -3.58
N VAL A 236 12.59 5.73 -3.19
CA VAL A 236 13.71 5.95 -4.12
C VAL A 236 13.82 4.81 -5.14
N GLY A 237 13.78 3.56 -4.69
CA GLY A 237 13.84 2.40 -5.57
C GLY A 237 12.64 2.30 -6.53
N ARG A 238 11.44 2.77 -6.14
CA ARG A 238 10.30 2.90 -7.06
C ARG A 238 10.57 3.96 -8.12
N HIS A 239 11.00 5.15 -7.72
CA HIS A 239 11.29 6.22 -8.66
C HIS A 239 12.42 5.89 -9.64
N LYS A 240 13.47 5.17 -9.21
CA LYS A 240 14.50 4.65 -10.12
C LYS A 240 13.94 3.70 -11.17
N ARG A 241 13.07 2.76 -10.79
CA ARG A 241 12.38 1.88 -11.75
C ARG A 241 11.43 2.64 -12.66
N ASP A 242 10.75 3.67 -12.14
CA ASP A 242 9.89 4.53 -12.95
C ASP A 242 10.71 5.29 -14.00
N LEU A 243 11.91 5.75 -13.63
CA LEU A 243 12.88 6.38 -14.53
C LEU A 243 13.38 5.41 -15.61
N GLU A 244 13.78 4.19 -15.23
CA GLU A 244 14.21 3.13 -16.15
C GLU A 244 13.12 2.71 -17.15
N ARG A 245 11.85 2.89 -16.79
CA ARG A 245 10.69 2.57 -17.63
C ARG A 245 10.27 3.70 -18.56
N LEU A 246 10.82 4.90 -18.40
CA LEU A 246 10.49 6.00 -19.31
C LEU A 246 11.04 5.69 -20.70
N ASN A 247 10.18 5.80 -21.71
CA ASN A 247 10.58 5.71 -23.10
C ASN A 247 10.42 7.10 -23.76
N PRO A 248 11.48 7.69 -24.33
CA PRO A 248 11.39 8.99 -25.01
C PRO A 248 10.30 9.08 -26.08
N ALA A 249 9.95 7.96 -26.72
CA ALA A 249 8.90 7.89 -27.74
C ALA A 249 7.48 8.13 -27.21
N ASP A 250 7.25 7.94 -25.90
CA ASP A 250 5.94 8.11 -25.27
C ASP A 250 5.66 9.58 -24.89
N PHE A 251 6.60 10.50 -25.14
CA PHE A 251 6.53 11.89 -24.74
C PHE A 251 6.53 12.85 -25.94
N PRO A 252 5.84 14.00 -25.82
CA PRO A 252 5.92 15.07 -26.82
C PRO A 252 7.35 15.58 -26.98
N THR A 253 7.70 15.94 -28.22
CA THR A 253 8.98 16.61 -28.52
C THR A 253 9.00 18.03 -27.94
N ALA A 254 10.20 18.60 -27.76
CA ALA A 254 10.34 19.96 -27.22
C ALA A 254 9.61 21.01 -28.08
N ALA A 255 9.61 20.86 -29.41
CA ALA A 255 8.90 21.76 -30.32
C ALA A 255 7.37 21.65 -30.15
N GLN A 256 6.83 20.43 -30.10
CA GLN A 256 5.40 20.20 -29.87
C GLN A 256 4.94 20.71 -28.51
N HIS A 257 5.77 20.55 -27.47
CA HIS A 257 5.49 21.08 -26.14
C HIS A 257 5.54 22.61 -26.10
N LEU A 258 6.43 23.24 -26.86
CA LEU A 258 6.51 24.71 -26.96
C LEU A 258 5.27 25.28 -27.67
N GLU A 259 4.80 24.62 -28.73
CA GLU A 259 3.60 25.02 -29.48
C GLU A 259 2.31 24.78 -28.70
N ASN A 260 2.24 23.69 -27.93
CA ASN A 260 1.09 23.38 -27.10
C ASN A 260 1.50 22.67 -25.80
N PRO A 261 1.79 23.41 -24.72
CA PRO A 261 2.20 22.82 -23.44
C PRO A 261 1.18 21.86 -22.81
N ARG A 262 -0.07 21.85 -23.30
CA ARG A 262 -1.18 21.00 -22.79
C ARG A 262 -1.07 19.54 -23.18
N ILE A 263 -0.17 19.17 -24.10
CA ILE A 263 0.03 17.79 -24.57
C ILE A 263 0.82 16.91 -23.58
N GLY A 264 1.37 17.51 -22.52
CA GLY A 264 2.07 16.82 -21.43
C GLY A 264 3.55 17.17 -21.35
N ASP A 265 4.22 16.61 -20.34
CA ASP A 265 5.65 16.80 -20.09
C ASP A 265 6.49 16.31 -21.25
N THR A 266 7.58 17.00 -21.60
CA THR A 266 8.62 16.36 -22.41
C THR A 266 9.31 15.27 -21.61
N TYR A 267 9.95 14.32 -22.30
CA TYR A 267 10.76 13.28 -21.65
C TYR A 267 11.76 13.87 -20.64
N LYS A 268 12.47 14.95 -21.02
CA LYS A 268 13.46 15.61 -20.15
C LYS A 268 12.82 16.16 -18.89
N MET A 269 11.72 16.89 -19.00
CA MET A 269 11.00 17.45 -17.85
C MET A 269 10.46 16.36 -16.91
N ARG A 270 10.02 15.22 -17.48
CA ARG A 270 9.53 14.09 -16.69
C ARG A 270 10.68 13.40 -15.95
N ALA A 271 11.79 13.17 -16.64
CA ALA A 271 12.99 12.59 -16.05
C ALA A 271 13.55 13.48 -14.93
N GLU A 272 13.68 14.79 -15.16
CA GLU A 272 14.15 15.77 -14.17
C GLU A 272 13.29 15.80 -12.91
N ARG A 273 11.96 15.76 -13.04
CA ARG A 273 11.07 15.68 -11.87
C ARG A 273 11.22 14.40 -11.07
N ILE A 274 11.39 13.25 -11.74
CA ILE A 274 11.62 11.98 -11.05
C ILE A 274 12.98 12.00 -10.37
N MET A 275 14.01 12.56 -11.01
CA MET A 275 15.33 12.76 -10.41
C MET A 275 15.27 13.69 -9.19
N GLY A 276 14.57 14.82 -9.26
CA GLY A 276 14.39 15.71 -8.12
C GLY A 276 13.73 15.03 -6.92
N ARG A 277 12.70 14.19 -7.14
CA ARG A 277 12.09 13.37 -6.08
C ARG A 277 13.04 12.32 -5.49
N ILE A 278 13.93 11.78 -6.31
CA ILE A 278 14.98 10.86 -5.83
C ILE A 278 15.96 11.61 -4.94
N GLU A 279 16.42 12.78 -5.37
CA GLU A 279 17.38 13.61 -4.64
C GLU A 279 16.79 14.09 -3.30
N GLU A 280 15.54 14.55 -3.30
CA GLU A 280 14.82 14.97 -2.09
C GLU A 280 14.70 13.81 -1.09
N ALA A 281 14.23 12.64 -1.54
CA ALA A 281 14.14 11.46 -0.69
C ALA A 281 15.52 10.98 -0.21
N GLN A 282 16.57 11.13 -1.02
CA GLN A 282 17.95 10.82 -0.62
C GLN A 282 18.54 11.82 0.38
N ALA A 283 18.15 13.09 0.30
CA ALA A 283 18.52 14.10 1.30
C ALA A 283 17.88 13.77 2.65
N GLN A 284 16.57 13.50 2.66
CA GLN A 284 15.84 13.07 3.87
C GLN A 284 16.42 11.78 4.46
N ILE A 285 16.78 10.80 3.63
CA ILE A 285 17.44 9.58 4.12
C ILE A 285 18.75 9.91 4.84
N ARG A 286 19.58 10.81 4.28
CA ARG A 286 20.86 11.19 4.89
C ARG A 286 20.66 11.88 6.24
N GLU A 287 19.80 12.89 6.27
CA GLU A 287 19.43 13.60 7.50
C GLU A 287 18.95 12.63 8.58
N MET A 288 18.00 11.75 8.24
CA MET A 288 17.50 10.76 9.20
C MET A 288 18.52 9.70 9.60
N GLU A 289 19.53 9.41 8.75
CA GLU A 289 20.61 8.48 9.11
C GLU A 289 21.64 9.13 10.03
N ASP A 290 21.92 10.41 9.85
CA ASP A 290 22.81 11.20 10.69
C ASP A 290 22.23 11.37 12.12
N ASP A 291 20.89 11.42 12.24
CA ASP A 291 20.18 11.49 13.52
C ASP A 291 20.07 10.13 14.26
N LEU A 292 20.56 9.03 13.69
CA LEU A 292 20.47 7.72 14.35
C LEU A 292 21.51 7.55 15.45
N GLU A 293 21.03 7.21 16.65
CA GLU A 293 21.90 6.93 17.80
C GLU A 293 21.63 5.56 18.45
N GLY A 294 22.64 5.05 19.15
CA GLY A 294 22.55 3.84 19.97
C GLY A 294 22.04 2.61 19.22
N VAL A 295 21.00 1.95 19.76
CA VAL A 295 20.42 0.72 19.19
C VAL A 295 19.79 0.95 17.80
N ALA A 296 19.37 2.19 17.50
CA ALA A 296 18.73 2.52 16.23
C ALA A 296 19.70 2.37 15.04
N VAL A 297 20.99 2.68 15.24
CA VAL A 297 22.07 2.49 14.24
C VAL A 297 22.17 1.01 13.83
N TYR A 298 22.18 0.11 14.82
CA TYR A 298 22.28 -1.32 14.55
C TYR A 298 21.00 -1.90 13.96
N ARG A 299 19.82 -1.42 14.39
CA ARG A 299 18.54 -1.76 13.75
C ARG A 299 18.53 -1.36 12.28
N ARG A 300 19.08 -0.19 11.96
CA ARG A 300 19.22 0.29 10.60
C ARG A 300 20.22 -0.53 9.78
N GLN A 301 21.37 -0.87 10.35
CA GLN A 301 22.34 -1.77 9.74
C GLN A 301 21.72 -3.14 9.43
N LEU A 302 20.95 -3.69 10.36
CA LEU A 302 20.24 -4.96 10.17
C LEU A 302 19.20 -4.87 9.03
N GLU A 303 18.49 -3.75 8.92
CA GLU A 303 17.56 -3.51 7.81
C GLU A 303 18.27 -3.50 6.45
N LYS A 304 19.42 -2.80 6.33
CA LYS A 304 20.25 -2.78 5.11
C LYS A 304 20.74 -4.19 4.75
N LEU A 305 21.22 -4.95 5.74
CA LEU A 305 21.67 -6.34 5.52
C LEU A 305 20.52 -7.23 5.03
N ARG A 306 19.33 -7.12 5.62
CA ARG A 306 18.13 -7.88 5.19
C ARG A 306 17.66 -7.50 3.79
N ALA A 307 17.81 -6.24 3.39
CA ALA A 307 17.54 -5.81 2.01
C ALA A 307 18.53 -6.46 1.04
N ARG A 308 19.83 -6.36 1.32
CA ARG A 308 20.87 -7.01 0.51
C ARG A 308 20.67 -8.52 0.40
N HIS A 309 20.34 -9.21 1.50
CA HIS A 309 20.04 -10.65 1.49
C HIS A 309 18.91 -11.01 0.52
N ARG A 310 17.86 -10.17 0.45
CA ARG A 310 16.75 -10.39 -0.48
C ARG A 310 17.21 -10.30 -1.92
N ASP A 311 18.03 -9.32 -2.24
CA ASP A 311 18.52 -9.10 -3.59
C ASP A 311 19.48 -10.24 -4.01
N LEU A 312 20.38 -10.65 -3.11
CA LEU A 312 21.26 -11.79 -3.32
C LEU A 312 20.50 -13.11 -3.48
N ALA A 313 19.47 -13.35 -2.67
CA ALA A 313 18.63 -14.55 -2.82
C ALA A 313 17.86 -14.58 -4.15
N LEU A 314 17.48 -13.42 -4.70
CA LEU A 314 16.91 -13.34 -6.05
C LEU A 314 17.96 -13.64 -7.12
N MET A 315 19.19 -13.16 -6.95
CA MET A 315 20.31 -13.49 -7.84
C MET A 315 20.67 -14.97 -7.80
N GLU A 316 20.63 -15.61 -6.63
CA GLU A 316 20.93 -17.05 -6.48
C GLU A 316 20.17 -17.92 -7.48
N SER A 317 18.91 -17.59 -7.76
CA SER A 317 18.07 -18.35 -8.70
C SER A 317 18.44 -18.17 -10.18
N ARG A 318 19.34 -17.23 -10.51
CA ARG A 318 19.67 -16.81 -11.87
C ARG A 318 21.11 -17.08 -12.27
N VAL A 319 22.00 -17.34 -11.31
CA VAL A 319 23.44 -17.51 -11.54
C VAL A 319 23.83 -18.99 -11.64
N ILE A 320 24.80 -19.30 -12.50
CA ILE A 320 25.37 -20.65 -12.70
C ILE A 320 26.90 -20.60 -12.72
N GLY A 321 27.56 -21.73 -12.46
CA GLY A 321 29.01 -21.83 -12.56
C GLY A 321 29.77 -20.95 -11.55
N ALA A 322 30.81 -20.25 -12.00
CA ALA A 322 31.70 -19.45 -11.14
C ALA A 322 30.99 -18.26 -10.44
N GLU A 323 29.97 -17.68 -11.06
CA GLU A 323 29.17 -16.61 -10.45
C GLU A 323 28.32 -17.13 -9.29
N MET A 324 27.84 -18.39 -9.38
CA MET A 324 27.08 -19.03 -8.31
C MET A 324 27.89 -19.13 -7.03
N LYS A 325 29.19 -19.46 -7.14
CA LYS A 325 30.11 -19.53 -6.00
C LYS A 325 30.21 -18.18 -5.27
N GLN A 326 30.44 -17.09 -6.01
CA GLN A 326 30.58 -15.75 -5.43
C GLN A 326 29.29 -15.30 -4.73
N VAL A 327 28.14 -15.49 -5.39
CA VAL A 327 26.82 -15.14 -4.83
C VAL A 327 26.52 -15.95 -3.57
N LEU A 328 26.79 -17.26 -3.57
CA LEU A 328 26.59 -18.10 -2.40
C LEU A 328 27.46 -17.68 -1.22
N LEU A 329 28.74 -17.35 -1.44
CA LEU A 329 29.63 -16.87 -0.40
C LEU A 329 29.18 -15.50 0.14
N GLU A 330 28.70 -14.61 -0.73
CA GLU A 330 28.18 -13.30 -0.34
C GLU A 330 26.90 -13.40 0.48
N ILE A 331 26.00 -14.33 0.14
CA ILE A 331 24.81 -14.65 0.94
C ILE A 331 25.23 -15.08 2.35
N LEU A 332 26.18 -16.02 2.46
CA LEU A 332 26.62 -16.53 3.76
C LEU A 332 27.30 -15.45 4.61
N LYS A 333 28.16 -14.61 4.03
CA LYS A 333 28.74 -13.44 4.71
C LYS A 333 27.65 -12.47 5.20
N ASN A 334 26.60 -12.27 4.40
CA ASN A 334 25.49 -11.43 4.78
C ASN A 334 24.68 -12.02 5.95
N GLU A 335 24.40 -13.32 5.91
CA GLU A 335 23.70 -14.05 6.98
C GLU A 335 24.49 -13.98 8.31
N GLU A 336 25.82 -14.15 8.26
CA GLU A 336 26.70 -13.96 9.42
C GLU A 336 26.67 -12.53 9.94
N SER A 337 26.78 -11.53 9.06
CA SER A 337 26.70 -10.11 9.44
C SER A 337 25.36 -9.78 10.10
N GLN A 338 24.24 -10.33 9.60
CA GLN A 338 22.94 -10.17 10.24
C GLN A 338 22.95 -10.73 11.67
N HIS A 339 23.60 -11.88 11.86
CA HIS A 339 23.70 -12.52 13.17
C HIS A 339 24.47 -11.65 14.17
N GLN A 340 25.66 -11.18 13.79
CA GLN A 340 26.49 -10.32 14.63
C GLN A 340 25.78 -9.01 15.01
N VAL A 341 25.02 -8.41 14.09
CA VAL A 341 24.25 -7.19 14.37
C VAL A 341 23.09 -7.48 15.33
N ILE A 342 22.41 -8.62 15.19
CA ILE A 342 21.35 -9.03 16.13
C ILE A 342 21.91 -9.23 17.54
N GLU A 343 23.07 -9.87 17.69
CA GLU A 343 23.72 -10.04 18.99
C GLU A 343 24.07 -8.70 19.62
N LYS A 344 24.59 -7.74 18.84
CA LYS A 344 24.84 -6.37 19.31
C LYS A 344 23.56 -5.68 19.77
N ILE A 345 22.47 -5.80 19.01
CA ILE A 345 21.16 -5.25 19.39
C ILE A 345 20.71 -5.84 20.72
N HIS A 346 20.75 -7.16 20.89
CA HIS A 346 20.33 -7.83 22.12
C HIS A 346 21.21 -7.49 23.33
N ALA A 347 22.51 -7.25 23.11
CA ALA A 347 23.42 -6.83 24.17
C ALA A 347 23.10 -5.42 24.70
N MET A 348 22.65 -4.51 23.83
CA MET A 348 22.30 -3.14 24.21
C MET A 348 20.82 -2.96 24.59
N ASP A 349 19.93 -3.80 24.07
CA ASP A 349 18.50 -3.84 24.38
C ASP A 349 18.11 -5.30 24.70
N PRO A 350 18.13 -5.71 25.99
CA PRO A 350 17.77 -7.07 26.40
C PRO A 350 16.32 -7.46 26.09
N HIS A 351 15.45 -6.49 25.78
CA HIS A 351 14.06 -6.70 25.41
C HIS A 351 13.82 -6.68 23.90
N ALA A 352 14.90 -6.56 23.11
CA ALA A 352 14.87 -6.66 21.67
C ALA A 352 14.20 -7.96 21.19
N THR A 353 13.45 -7.86 20.10
CA THR A 353 12.72 -9.00 19.49
C THR A 353 13.29 -9.37 18.12
N GLU A 354 14.39 -8.75 17.75
CA GLU A 354 15.06 -8.89 16.47
C GLU A 354 15.57 -10.31 16.26
N ALA A 355 15.14 -10.93 15.18
CA ALA A 355 15.59 -12.27 14.80
C ALA A 355 15.96 -12.31 13.32
N ASN A 356 16.63 -13.39 12.91
CA ASN A 356 16.81 -13.69 11.50
C ASN A 356 15.44 -13.76 10.81
N THR A 357 15.35 -13.22 9.59
CA THR A 357 14.08 -13.23 8.84
C THR A 357 13.73 -14.65 8.40
N HIS A 358 12.46 -14.91 8.05
CA HIS A 358 12.05 -16.19 7.46
C HIS A 358 12.79 -16.52 6.15
N LYS A 359 13.47 -15.55 5.54
CA LYS A 359 14.31 -15.72 4.33
C LYS A 359 15.74 -16.18 4.61
N VAL A 360 16.16 -16.19 5.88
CA VAL A 360 17.42 -16.80 6.33
C VAL A 360 17.03 -18.14 6.96
N ASN A 361 16.89 -19.14 6.11
CA ASN A 361 16.44 -20.47 6.48
C ASN A 361 17.64 -21.37 6.81
N PRO A 362 17.74 -21.91 8.05
CA PRO A 362 18.87 -22.75 8.44
C PRO A 362 19.09 -23.98 7.55
N LYS A 363 18.03 -24.49 6.90
CA LYS A 363 18.16 -25.58 5.92
C LYS A 363 18.83 -25.09 4.64
N GLU A 364 18.35 -23.98 4.08
CA GLU A 364 18.95 -23.37 2.89
C GLU A 364 20.40 -22.96 3.14
N THR A 365 20.72 -22.39 4.30
CA THR A 365 22.10 -22.06 4.68
C THR A 365 23.01 -23.29 4.64
N ARG A 366 22.57 -24.42 5.19
CA ARG A 366 23.34 -25.69 5.12
C ARG A 366 23.49 -26.17 3.68
N ASP A 367 22.44 -26.07 2.89
CA ASP A 367 22.45 -26.49 1.49
C ASP A 367 23.36 -25.57 0.63
N ARG A 368 23.45 -24.27 0.96
CA ARG A 368 24.41 -23.32 0.36
C ARG A 368 25.85 -23.69 0.72
N ILE A 369 26.13 -23.97 2.00
CA ILE A 369 27.44 -24.43 2.48
C ILE A 369 27.86 -25.72 1.76
N LYS A 370 26.99 -26.73 1.71
CA LYS A 370 27.27 -27.98 1.00
C LYS A 370 27.55 -27.78 -0.49
N ARG A 371 26.79 -26.90 -1.16
CA ARG A 371 27.03 -26.57 -2.57
C ARG A 371 28.40 -25.93 -2.78
N LEU A 372 28.84 -25.07 -1.86
CA LEU A 372 30.18 -24.49 -1.89
C LEU A 372 31.29 -25.52 -1.61
N GLU A 373 31.07 -26.45 -0.70
CA GLU A 373 32.02 -27.53 -0.39
C GLU A 373 32.18 -28.52 -1.55
N LEU A 374 31.08 -28.90 -2.19
CA LEU A 374 31.07 -29.96 -3.21
C LEU A 374 31.41 -29.42 -4.61
N ASN A 375 30.98 -28.20 -4.94
CA ASN A 375 31.04 -27.67 -6.31
C ASN A 375 31.81 -26.34 -6.42
N GLY A 376 32.32 -25.79 -5.32
CA GLY A 376 32.72 -24.38 -5.25
C GLY A 376 34.11 -24.03 -5.76
N HIS A 377 35.03 -24.99 -6.02
CA HIS A 377 36.44 -24.72 -6.33
C HIS A 377 36.97 -23.46 -5.59
N LEU A 378 36.80 -23.44 -4.27
CA LEU A 378 37.12 -22.29 -3.43
C LEU A 378 38.64 -22.09 -3.37
N GLU A 379 39.08 -20.84 -3.43
CA GLU A 379 40.45 -20.47 -3.13
C GLU A 379 40.70 -20.64 -1.62
N GLU A 380 41.96 -20.81 -1.20
CA GLU A 380 42.30 -21.00 0.22
C GLU A 380 41.75 -19.87 1.10
N SER A 381 41.78 -18.63 0.60
CA SER A 381 41.21 -17.45 1.25
C SER A 381 39.70 -17.56 1.47
N GLU A 382 38.96 -18.12 0.51
CA GLU A 382 37.51 -18.30 0.57
C GLU A 382 37.11 -19.50 1.44
N VAL A 383 37.95 -20.54 1.48
CA VAL A 383 37.79 -21.68 2.40
C VAL A 383 37.93 -21.22 3.84
N LEU A 384 38.91 -20.37 4.15
CA LEU A 384 39.08 -19.79 5.49
C LEU A 384 37.83 -19.02 5.92
N VAL A 385 37.30 -18.16 5.03
CA VAL A 385 36.06 -17.41 5.26
C VAL A 385 34.88 -18.36 5.50
N LEU A 386 34.72 -19.41 4.68
CA LEU A 386 33.62 -20.37 4.85
C LEU A 386 33.73 -21.12 6.19
N ASN A 387 34.94 -21.45 6.62
CA ASN A 387 35.18 -22.10 7.90
C ASN A 387 34.91 -21.18 9.09
N GLU A 388 35.24 -19.90 8.98
CA GLU A 388 34.90 -18.89 9.99
C GLU A 388 33.38 -18.76 10.12
N ILE A 389 32.66 -18.58 9.01
CA ILE A 389 31.18 -18.53 8.99
C ILE A 389 30.58 -19.77 9.64
N LYS A 390 31.07 -20.97 9.30
CA LYS A 390 30.60 -22.22 9.92
C LYS A 390 30.81 -22.24 11.43
N ARG A 391 31.95 -21.73 11.91
CA ARG A 391 32.27 -21.67 13.33
C ARG A 391 31.27 -20.75 14.05
N THR A 392 31.13 -19.52 13.56
CA THR A 392 30.20 -18.52 14.11
C THR A 392 28.76 -19.05 14.15
N MET A 393 28.29 -19.64 13.05
CA MET A 393 26.92 -20.18 12.97
C MET A 393 26.66 -21.38 13.89
N ASN A 394 27.70 -22.16 14.25
CA ASN A 394 27.58 -23.27 15.19
C ASN A 394 27.65 -22.79 16.65
N GLU A 395 28.51 -21.82 16.97
CA GLU A 395 28.62 -21.23 18.32
C GLU A 395 27.33 -20.50 18.74
N SER A 396 26.67 -19.83 17.79
CA SER A 396 25.39 -19.14 18.03
C SER A 396 24.21 -20.08 18.28
N ARG A 397 24.31 -21.37 17.91
CA ARG A 397 23.28 -22.38 18.22
C ARG A 397 23.33 -22.83 19.67
N THR A 398 24.51 -22.96 20.25
CA THR A 398 24.67 -23.39 21.64
C THR A 398 24.19 -22.34 22.64
N ILE A 399 24.14 -21.07 22.24
CA ILE A 399 23.64 -19.96 23.07
C ILE A 399 22.10 -19.91 23.11
N ARG A 400 21.39 -20.33 22.04
CA ARG A 400 19.91 -20.34 21.99
C ARG A 400 19.25 -21.60 22.57
N SER A 401 20.04 -22.63 22.88
CA SER A 401 19.57 -23.87 23.52
C SER A 401 19.77 -23.89 25.04
N ARG A 402 20.27 -22.79 25.61
CA ARG A 402 20.22 -22.46 27.04
C ARG A 402 19.17 -21.38 27.23
#